data_AF-A0A0D3C308-F1
#
_entry.id   AF-A0A0D3C308-F1
#
_cell.length_a   1.000
_cell.length_b   1.000
_cell.length_c   1.000
_cell.angle_alpha   90.00
_cell.angle_beta   90.00
_cell.angle_gamma   90.00
#
_symmetry.space_group_name_H-M   'P 1'
#
loop_
_entity.id
_entity.type
_entity.pdbx_description
1 polymer ?
#
loop_
_entity_poly.entity_id
_entity_poly.type
_entity_poly.pdbx_seq_one_letter_code
_entity_poly.pdbx_strand_id
1 'polypeptide(L)'
;MVVRLAVAGAFHTSFMEPAVSRLEAALAATEIRSPRIPVISNVDAQPHADPDTIKKILARQVTSPVQWETTVKTLLAKGLKSSYELGPGKVIAGIFKRVDKSASVENISA
;
A
#
# COMPACT_ATOMS: atom_id res chain seq x y z
N MET A 1 -21.31 1.88 -14.48
CA MET A 1 -20.45 2.50 -15.51
C MET A 1 -19.01 2.38 -15.04
N VAL A 2 -18.10 1.91 -15.89
CA VAL A 2 -16.65 1.85 -15.60
C VAL A 2 -15.96 3.03 -16.27
N VAL A 3 -14.91 3.57 -15.64
CA VAL A 3 -14.12 4.69 -16.18
C VAL A 3 -12.68 4.21 -16.35
N ARG A 4 -12.13 4.36 -17.56
CA ARG A 4 -10.74 4.03 -17.84
C ARG A 4 -9.83 5.07 -17.18
N LEU A 5 -8.84 4.60 -16.41
CA LEU A 5 -7.83 5.47 -15.80
C LEU A 5 -6.81 5.92 -16.85
N ALA A 6 -6.32 7.16 -16.73
CA ALA A 6 -5.26 7.71 -17.55
C ALA A 6 -3.88 7.17 -17.12
N VAL A 7 -3.66 5.88 -17.33
CA VAL A 7 -2.42 5.17 -16.99
C VAL A 7 -1.87 4.42 -18.19
N ALA A 8 -0.55 4.25 -18.23
CA ALA A 8 0.15 3.67 -19.38
C ALA A 8 0.09 2.14 -19.45
N GLY A 9 -0.29 1.44 -18.37
CA GLY A 9 -0.23 -0.02 -18.31
C GLY A 9 -1.19 -0.66 -17.31
N ALA A 10 -1.25 -1.99 -17.37
CA ALA A 10 -2.04 -2.84 -16.50
C ALA A 10 -1.28 -3.14 -15.19
N PHE A 11 -1.02 -2.09 -14.40
CA PHE A 11 -0.29 -2.20 -13.14
C PHE A 11 -0.98 -3.14 -12.13
N HIS A 12 -0.20 -3.75 -11.22
CA HIS A 12 -0.71 -4.68 -10.21
C HIS A 12 -1.36 -5.95 -10.78
N THR A 13 -0.93 -6.36 -11.99
CA THR A 13 -1.35 -7.60 -12.64
C THR A 13 -0.13 -8.41 -13.08
N SER A 14 -0.33 -9.65 -13.51
CA SER A 14 0.73 -10.50 -14.07
C SER A 14 1.42 -9.90 -15.31
N PHE A 15 0.83 -8.91 -15.99
CA PHE A 15 1.52 -8.20 -17.07
C PHE A 15 2.78 -7.44 -16.62
N MET A 16 2.93 -7.21 -15.31
CA MET A 16 4.11 -6.57 -14.73
C MET A 16 5.25 -7.54 -14.40
N GLU A 17 5.09 -8.85 -14.64
CA GLU A 17 6.12 -9.87 -14.35
C GLU A 17 7.52 -9.52 -14.89
N PRO A 18 7.68 -9.00 -16.13
CA PRO A 18 8.99 -8.64 -16.65
C PRO A 18 9.73 -7.55 -15.85
N ALA A 19 9.03 -6.78 -15.01
CA ALA A 19 9.62 -5.75 -14.16
C ALA A 19 10.11 -6.30 -12.80
N VAL A 20 9.65 -7.48 -12.38
CA VAL A 20 9.90 -8.04 -11.05
C VAL A 20 11.39 -8.26 -10.81
N SER A 21 12.08 -8.95 -11.71
CA SER A 21 13.52 -9.27 -11.55
C SER A 21 14.41 -8.02 -11.44
N ARG A 22 14.06 -6.95 -12.17
CA ARG A 22 14.78 -5.66 -12.08
C ARG A 22 14.56 -4.99 -10.73
N LEU A 23 13.33 -5.05 -10.20
CA LEU A 23 13.01 -4.52 -8.89
C LEU A 23 13.66 -5.35 -7.77
N GLU A 24 13.68 -6.68 -7.89
CA GLU A 24 14.38 -7.57 -6.95
C GLU A 24 15.87 -7.24 -6.86
N ALA A 25 16.54 -7.06 -8.00
CA ALA A 25 17.94 -6.66 -8.03
C ALA A 25 18.18 -5.30 -7.35
N ALA A 26 17.31 -4.32 -7.59
CA ALA A 26 17.39 -3.01 -6.94
C ALA A 26 17.15 -3.10 -5.42
N LEU A 27 16.18 -3.91 -4.98
CA LEU A 27 15.86 -4.13 -3.57
C LEU A 27 16.98 -4.90 -2.85
N ALA A 28 17.64 -5.84 -3.53
CA ALA A 28 18.80 -6.56 -3.00
C ALA A 28 19.94 -5.59 -2.65
N ALA A 29 20.21 -4.62 -3.53
CA ALA A 29 21.21 -3.57 -3.34
C ALA A 29 20.79 -2.45 -2.36
N THR A 30 19.52 -2.41 -1.95
CA THR A 30 19.00 -1.40 -1.02
C THR A 30 19.12 -1.88 0.42
N GLU A 31 19.64 -1.04 1.30
CA GLU A 31 19.60 -1.28 2.75
C GLU A 31 18.16 -1.06 3.26
N ILE A 32 17.53 -2.14 3.74
CA ILE A 32 16.24 -2.07 4.45
C ILE A 32 16.50 -2.47 5.89
N ARG A 33 16.01 -1.65 6.82
CA ARG A 33 16.07 -1.91 8.26
C ARG A 33 14.69 -2.29 8.78
N SER A 34 14.66 -3.02 9.89
CA SER A 34 13.40 -3.29 10.58
C SER A 34 12.68 -1.98 10.89
N PRO A 35 11.42 -1.81 10.45
CA PRO A 35 10.71 -0.57 10.65
C PRO A 35 10.38 -0.37 12.13
N ARG A 36 10.59 0.86 12.63
CA ARG A 36 10.22 1.23 14.01
C ARG A 36 8.72 1.35 14.23
N ILE A 37 7.99 1.62 13.15
CA ILE A 37 6.54 1.74 13.11
C ILE A 37 6.04 0.67 12.13
N PRO A 38 5.08 -0.20 12.52
CA PRO A 38 4.58 -1.23 11.62
C PRO A 38 4.08 -0.64 10.29
N VAL A 39 4.54 -1.20 9.17
CA VAL A 39 4.10 -0.84 7.83
C VAL A 39 3.23 -1.98 7.29
N ILE A 40 1.97 -1.68 6.98
CA ILE A 40 1.02 -2.66 6.45
C ILE A 40 1.25 -2.80 4.94
N SER A 41 1.51 -4.02 4.49
CA SER A 41 1.72 -4.32 3.07
C SER A 41 0.42 -4.29 2.27
N ASN A 42 0.49 -3.79 1.04
CA ASN A 42 -0.63 -3.86 0.09
C ASN A 42 -0.91 -5.28 -0.41
N VAL A 43 0.04 -6.20 -0.28
CA VAL A 43 -0.06 -7.57 -0.84
C VAL A 43 -0.97 -8.46 -0.01
N ASP A 44 -0.87 -8.36 1.32
CA ASP A 44 -1.53 -9.27 2.27
C ASP A 44 -2.23 -8.54 3.43
N ALA A 45 -2.18 -7.20 3.47
CA ALA A 45 -2.73 -6.38 4.54
C ALA A 45 -2.16 -6.71 5.94
N GLN A 46 -0.91 -7.20 6.02
CA GLN A 46 -0.23 -7.50 7.28
C GLN A 46 1.03 -6.63 7.49
N PRO A 47 1.43 -6.41 8.76
CA PRO A 47 2.72 -5.82 9.09
C PRO A 47 3.86 -6.83 8.91
N HIS A 48 5.01 -6.36 8.44
CA HIS A 48 6.24 -7.15 8.32
C HIS A 48 7.40 -6.38 8.95
N ALA A 49 8.24 -7.07 9.72
CA ALA A 49 9.40 -6.49 10.41
C ALA A 49 10.74 -6.95 9.84
N ASP A 50 10.79 -8.17 9.30
CA ASP A 50 12.00 -8.75 8.73
C ASP A 50 12.36 -8.08 7.38
N PRO A 51 13.56 -7.49 7.25
CA PRO A 51 13.98 -6.82 6.01
C PRO A 51 13.93 -7.69 4.75
N ASP A 52 14.31 -8.96 4.85
CA ASP A 52 14.33 -9.87 3.69
C ASP A 52 12.90 -10.19 3.23
N THR A 53 11.98 -10.37 4.18
CA THR A 53 10.54 -10.50 3.91
C THR A 53 9.98 -9.23 3.26
N ILE A 54 10.35 -8.05 3.76
CA ILE A 54 9.93 -6.76 3.18
C ILE A 54 10.40 -6.64 1.72
N LYS A 55 11.66 -6.98 1.41
CA LYS A 55 12.18 -6.97 0.03
C LYS A 55 11.33 -7.86 -0.89
N LYS A 56 11.06 -9.10 -0.48
CA LYS A 56 10.24 -10.04 -1.27
C LYS A 56 8.82 -9.51 -1.49
N ILE A 57 8.22 -8.90 -0.47
CA ILE A 57 6.88 -8.33 -0.55
C ILE A 57 6.81 -7.12 -1.49
N LEU A 58 7.80 -6.23 -1.42
CA LEU A 58 7.89 -5.07 -2.30
C LEU A 58 8.04 -5.49 -3.77
N ALA A 59 8.85 -6.51 -4.04
CA ALA A 59 8.97 -7.10 -5.38
C ALA A 59 7.65 -7.72 -5.84
N ARG A 60 6.96 -8.47 -4.99
CA ARG A 60 5.66 -9.09 -5.30
C ARG A 60 4.54 -8.06 -5.51
N GLN A 61 4.64 -6.86 -4.93
CA GLN A 61 3.61 -5.84 -5.01
C GLN A 61 3.29 -5.39 -6.45
N VAL A 62 4.29 -5.36 -7.35
CA VAL A 62 4.06 -4.90 -8.73
C VAL A 62 3.12 -5.79 -9.54
N THR A 63 2.99 -7.06 -9.16
CA THR A 63 2.10 -8.05 -9.81
C THR A 63 0.91 -8.44 -8.96
N SER A 64 0.78 -7.87 -7.75
CA SER A 64 -0.28 -8.18 -6.80
C SER A 64 -1.29 -7.03 -6.67
N PRO A 65 -2.59 -7.33 -6.47
CA PRO A 65 -3.59 -6.31 -6.23
C PRO A 65 -3.29 -5.54 -4.94
N VAL A 66 -3.72 -4.28 -4.88
CA VAL A 66 -3.61 -3.44 -3.69
C VAL A 66 -4.79 -3.73 -2.77
N GLN A 67 -4.56 -4.43 -1.66
CA GLN A 67 -5.56 -4.84 -0.68
C GLN A 67 -5.99 -3.70 0.27
N TRP A 68 -6.28 -2.52 -0.29
CA TRP A 68 -6.53 -1.31 0.49
C TRP A 68 -7.73 -1.43 1.43
N GLU A 69 -8.84 -1.98 0.96
CA GLU A 69 -10.05 -2.17 1.78
C GLU A 69 -9.77 -3.10 2.97
N THR A 70 -9.04 -4.19 2.73
CA THR A 70 -8.63 -5.14 3.78
C THR A 70 -7.70 -4.48 4.79
N THR A 71 -6.73 -3.67 4.33
CA THR A 71 -5.86 -2.88 5.20
C THR A 71 -6.67 -1.96 6.12
N VAL A 72 -7.60 -1.18 5.56
CA VAL A 72 -8.43 -0.26 6.34
C VAL A 72 -9.28 -1.00 7.36
N LYS A 73 -9.98 -2.08 6.94
CA LYS A 73 -10.79 -2.90 7.86
C LYS A 73 -9.96 -3.49 8.99
N THR A 74 -8.75 -3.96 8.69
CA THR A 74 -7.82 -4.51 9.69
C THR A 74 -7.38 -3.47 10.70
N LEU A 75 -7.06 -2.25 10.24
CA LEU A 75 -6.67 -1.16 11.12
C LEU A 75 -7.82 -0.70 12.02
N LEU A 76 -9.03 -0.57 11.48
CA LEU A 76 -10.24 -0.23 12.24
C LEU A 76 -10.55 -1.32 13.29
N ALA A 77 -10.49 -2.60 12.91
CA ALA A 77 -10.69 -3.71 13.84
C ALA A 77 -9.63 -3.75 14.96
N LYS A 78 -8.43 -3.22 14.71
CA LYS A 78 -7.35 -3.06 15.69
C LYS A 78 -7.46 -1.75 16.51
N GLY A 79 -8.54 -1.00 16.35
CA GLY A 79 -8.85 0.17 17.18
C GLY A 79 -8.23 1.49 16.69
N LEU A 80 -7.95 1.62 15.40
CA LEU A 80 -7.54 2.90 14.81
C LEU A 80 -8.61 3.98 15.06
N LYS A 81 -8.25 5.06 15.76
CA LYS A 81 -9.18 6.17 16.10
C LYS A 81 -8.96 7.44 15.28
N SER A 82 -7.71 7.69 14.89
CA SER A 82 -7.29 8.89 14.19
C SER A 82 -6.28 8.50 13.12
N SER A 83 -6.39 9.10 11.94
CA SER A 83 -5.50 8.83 10.83
C SER A 83 -5.15 10.11 10.08
N TYR A 84 -3.99 10.10 9.44
CA TYR A 84 -3.45 11.25 8.73
C TYR A 84 -3.11 10.84 7.30
N GLU A 85 -3.67 11.52 6.30
CA GLU A 85 -3.25 11.42 4.90
C GLU A 85 -2.13 12.43 4.67
N LEU A 86 -0.89 11.94 4.60
CA LEU A 86 0.29 12.77 4.37
C LEU A 86 0.54 12.88 2.86
N GLY A 87 0.37 14.07 2.29
CA GLY A 87 0.55 14.33 0.86
C GLY A 87 -0.57 15.17 0.23
N PRO A 88 -0.44 15.53 -1.05
CA PRO A 88 -1.39 16.38 -1.73
C PRO A 88 -2.71 15.66 -2.02
N GLY A 89 -3.80 16.43 -2.04
CA GLY A 89 -5.13 15.92 -2.36
C GLY A 89 -5.82 15.22 -1.18
N LYS A 90 -6.93 14.54 -1.45
CA LYS A 90 -7.78 13.89 -0.43
C LYS A 90 -8.29 12.52 -0.90
N VAL A 91 -7.52 11.87 -1.78
CA VAL A 91 -7.96 10.65 -2.46
C VAL A 91 -8.04 9.52 -1.45
N ILE A 92 -7.01 9.37 -0.61
CA ILE A 92 -6.98 8.32 0.41
C ILE A 92 -8.07 8.56 1.45
N ALA A 93 -8.24 9.79 1.95
CA ALA A 93 -9.34 10.14 2.85
C ALA A 93 -10.71 9.80 2.25
N GLY A 94 -10.91 10.10 0.96
CA GLY A 94 -12.15 9.79 0.25
C GLY A 94 -12.39 8.28 0.05
N ILE A 95 -11.33 7.49 -0.15
CA ILE A 95 -11.44 6.01 -0.24
C ILE A 95 -11.67 5.43 1.16
N PHE A 96 -10.96 5.91 2.17
CA PHE A 96 -11.12 5.47 3.56
C PHE A 96 -12.56 5.65 4.04
N LYS A 97 -13.16 6.84 3.81
CA LYS A 97 -14.56 7.14 4.17
C LYS A 97 -15.60 6.29 3.43
N ARG A 98 -15.22 5.69 2.29
CA ARG A 98 -16.08 4.72 1.59
C ARG A 98 -16.06 3.35 2.25
N VAL A 99 -14.97 2.98 2.93
CA VAL A 99 -14.89 1.76 3.74
C VAL A 99 -15.60 1.96 5.09
N ASP A 100 -15.39 3.10 5.74
CA ASP A 100 -16.06 3.46 7.00
C ASP A 100 -16.36 4.96 7.05
N LYS A 101 -17.65 5.32 7.08
CA LYS A 101 -18.10 6.73 7.10
C LYS A 101 -17.75 7.47 8.39
N SER A 102 -17.51 6.74 9.49
CA SER A 102 -17.14 7.30 10.79
C SER A 102 -15.64 7.58 10.93
N ALA A 103 -14.83 7.11 9.97
CA ALA A 103 -13.38 7.26 10.02
C ALA A 103 -12.94 8.74 10.01
N SER A 104 -12.10 9.10 10.98
CA SER A 104 -11.43 10.39 11.04
C SER A 104 -10.10 10.34 10.28
N VAL A 105 -10.03 11.07 9.16
CA VAL A 105 -8.82 11.24 8.35
C VAL A 105 -8.54 12.73 8.20
N GLU A 106 -7.43 13.18 8.78
CA GLU A 106 -6.91 14.54 8.62
C GLU A 106 -5.91 14.55 7.46
N ASN A 107 -6.02 15.51 6.54
CA ASN A 107 -5.07 15.63 5.44
C ASN A 107 -4.00 16.66 5.81
N ILE A 108 -2.74 16.25 5.70
CA ILE A 108 -1.56 17.07 5.98
C ILE A 108 -0.84 17.30 4.65
N SER A 109 -1.05 18.48 4.07
CA SER A 109 -0.34 18.94 2.88
C SER A 109 0.92 19.71 3.28
N ALA A 110 2.07 19.31 2.74
CA ALA A 110 3.29 20.12 2.78
C ALA A 110 3.23 21.27 1.75
#